data_AF-A0A2V9GG60-F1
#
_entry.id   AF-A0A2V9GG60-F1
#
_cell.length_a   1.000
_cell.length_b   1.000
_cell.length_c   1.000
_cell.angle_alpha   90.00
_cell.angle_beta   90.00
_cell.angle_gamma   90.00
#
_symmetry.space_group_name_H-M   'P 1'
#
loop_
_entity.id
_entity.type
_entity.pdbx_description
1 polymer ?
#
loop_
_entity_poly.entity_id
_entity_poly.type
_entity_poly.pdbx_seq_one_letter_code
_entity_poly.pdbx_strand_id
1 'polypeptide(L)'
;MRTNTQEAVLSAYIASIGKHTPREAAQNAAQLCRLANSLSHLNEIACNCGLTERQERRKQNLQTRIKAVLEGAGLVLNHFNNDPRGYAVYIDLPDGSYNSFGGRECGYGIGR
;
A
#
# COMPACT_ATOMS: atom_id res chain seq x y z
N MET A 1 14.02 12.40 0.38
CA MET A 1 14.82 11.46 -0.44
C MET A 1 14.41 9.98 -0.32
N ARG A 2 13.41 9.58 0.51
CA ARG A 2 13.18 8.16 0.92
C ARG A 2 11.89 7.47 0.42
N THR A 3 10.94 8.22 -0.16
CA THR A 3 9.80 7.67 -0.92
C THR A 3 10.24 6.89 -2.16
N ASN A 4 11.43 7.21 -2.68
CA ASN A 4 11.95 6.68 -3.93
C ASN A 4 12.26 5.17 -3.89
N THR A 5 12.57 4.57 -2.74
CA THR A 5 12.96 3.14 -2.66
C THR A 5 11.76 2.20 -2.69
N GLN A 6 10.67 2.51 -1.96
CA GLN A 6 9.45 1.71 -2.00
C GLN A 6 8.73 1.85 -3.35
N GLU A 7 8.68 3.06 -3.89
CA GLU A 7 8.11 3.27 -5.22
C GLU A 7 8.91 2.54 -6.31
N ALA A 8 10.25 2.54 -6.24
CA ALA A 8 11.09 1.85 -7.22
C ALA A 8 10.93 0.33 -7.19
N VAL A 9 10.89 -0.29 -6.00
CA VAL A 9 10.73 -1.75 -5.88
C VAL A 9 9.33 -2.18 -6.27
N LEU A 10 8.28 -1.47 -5.83
CA LEU A 10 6.92 -1.76 -6.21
C LEU A 10 6.72 -1.56 -7.73
N SER A 11 7.35 -0.53 -8.31
CA SER A 11 7.38 -0.32 -9.76
C SER A 11 8.06 -1.47 -10.49
N ALA A 12 9.25 -1.89 -10.03
CA ALA A 12 9.97 -3.02 -10.62
C ALA A 12 9.13 -4.31 -10.56
N TYR A 13 8.43 -4.53 -9.45
CA TYR A 13 7.56 -5.68 -9.29
C TYR A 13 6.34 -5.62 -10.20
N ILE A 14 5.60 -4.51 -10.24
CA ILE A 14 4.46 -4.35 -11.16
C ILE A 14 4.89 -4.52 -12.61
N ALA A 15 6.07 -4.02 -12.99
CA ALA A 15 6.65 -4.22 -14.31
C ALA A 15 6.97 -5.71 -14.58
N SER A 16 7.44 -6.46 -13.57
CA SER A 16 7.77 -7.89 -13.70
C SER A 16 6.56 -8.79 -13.94
N ILE A 17 5.36 -8.37 -13.54
CA ILE A 17 4.09 -9.11 -13.79
C ILE A 17 3.72 -9.07 -15.30
N GLY A 18 4.39 -8.22 -16.09
CA GLY A 18 4.26 -8.20 -17.56
C GLY A 18 2.97 -7.56 -18.07
N LYS A 19 2.11 -7.04 -17.19
CA LYS A 19 0.82 -6.39 -17.53
C LYS A 19 0.94 -4.89 -17.82
N HIS A 20 2.05 -4.27 -17.45
CA HIS A 20 2.23 -2.81 -17.50
C HIS A 20 3.58 -2.42 -18.08
N THR A 21 3.60 -1.29 -18.78
CA THR A 21 4.86 -0.65 -19.16
C THR A 21 5.61 -0.16 -17.91
N PRO A 22 6.96 0.00 -17.96
CA PRO A 22 7.72 0.54 -16.82
C PRO A 22 7.19 1.88 -16.32
N ARG A 23 6.63 2.70 -17.21
CA ARG A 23 6.03 4.00 -16.87
C ARG A 23 4.73 3.83 -16.08
N GLU A 24 3.84 2.96 -16.55
CA GLU A 24 2.58 2.65 -15.85
C GLU A 24 2.85 2.00 -14.49
N ALA A 25 3.82 1.10 -14.42
CA ALA A 25 4.26 0.48 -13.18
C ALA A 25 4.74 1.51 -12.16
N ALA A 26 5.54 2.50 -12.60
CA ALA A 26 5.99 3.59 -11.74
C ALA A 26 4.83 4.48 -11.27
N GLN A 27 3.87 4.76 -12.14
CA GLN A 27 2.68 5.55 -11.79
C GLN A 27 1.80 4.83 -10.76
N ASN A 28 1.54 3.54 -10.99
CA ASN A 28 0.77 2.70 -10.07
C ASN A 28 1.46 2.59 -8.72
N ALA A 29 2.78 2.39 -8.71
CA ALA A 29 3.57 2.33 -7.48
C ALA A 29 3.50 3.64 -6.68
N ALA A 30 3.73 4.79 -7.33
CA ALA A 30 3.63 6.10 -6.69
C ALA A 30 2.22 6.37 -6.14
N GLN A 31 1.18 5.98 -6.88
CA GLN A 31 -0.20 6.12 -6.44
C GLN A 31 -0.49 5.23 -5.22
N LEU A 32 -0.06 3.97 -5.23
CA LEU A 32 -0.22 3.04 -4.10
C LEU A 32 0.48 3.56 -2.85
N CYS A 33 1.73 4.00 -2.96
CA CYS A 33 2.48 4.56 -1.83
C CYS A 33 1.77 5.78 -1.23
N ARG A 34 1.27 6.71 -2.06
CA ARG A 34 0.54 7.90 -1.57
C ARG A 34 -0.76 7.52 -0.85
N LEU A 35 -1.53 6.58 -1.41
CA LEU A 35 -2.78 6.13 -0.81
C LEU A 35 -2.53 5.39 0.50
N ALA A 36 -1.53 4.51 0.54
CA ALA A 36 -1.17 3.75 1.74
C ALA A 36 -0.63 4.65 2.86
N ASN A 37 0.17 5.67 2.54
CA ASN A 37 0.62 6.65 3.53
C ASN A 37 -0.56 7.47 4.10
N SER A 38 -1.53 7.80 3.25
CA SER A 38 -2.76 8.47 3.72
C SER A 38 -3.58 7.58 4.65
N LEU A 39 -3.61 6.27 4.38
CA LEU A 39 -4.27 5.28 5.23
C LEU A 39 -3.53 5.10 6.56
N SER A 40 -2.19 5.02 6.54
CA SER A 40 -1.34 4.95 7.73
C SER A 40 -1.60 6.11 8.69
N HIS A 41 -1.70 7.33 8.16
CA HIS A 41 -1.99 8.49 8.98
C HIS A 41 -3.37 8.43 9.65
N LEU A 42 -4.38 7.89 8.97
CA LEU A 42 -5.68 7.65 9.60
C LEU A 42 -5.60 6.56 10.67
N ASN A 43 -4.78 5.52 10.49
CA ASN A 43 -4.57 4.50 11.52
C ASN A 43 -3.88 5.10 12.77
N GLU A 44 -2.93 6.01 12.60
CA GLU A 44 -2.30 6.75 13.71
C GLU A 44 -3.33 7.59 14.49
N ILE A 45 -4.20 8.32 13.79
CA ILE A 45 -5.26 9.10 14.42
C ILE A 45 -6.24 8.16 15.16
N ALA A 46 -6.65 7.08 14.50
CA ALA A 46 -7.57 6.09 15.08
C ALA A 46 -7.04 5.53 16.40
N CYS A 47 -5.75 5.22 16.47
CA CYS A 47 -5.10 4.67 17.66
C CYS A 47 -4.97 5.70 18.80
N ASN A 48 -4.68 6.96 18.48
CA ASN A 48 -4.45 7.99 19.50
C ASN A 48 -5.74 8.57 20.09
N CYS A 49 -6.75 8.84 19.25
CA CYS A 49 -7.92 9.62 19.64
C CYS A 49 -9.24 9.14 19.03
N GLY A 50 -9.23 8.02 18.29
CA GLY A 50 -10.39 7.52 17.55
C GLY A 50 -10.68 8.32 16.27
N LEU A 51 -11.47 7.75 15.37
CA LEU A 51 -11.84 8.39 14.11
C LEU A 51 -13.22 9.06 14.21
N THR A 52 -13.33 10.24 13.62
CA THR A 52 -14.62 10.87 13.31
C THR A 52 -15.31 10.13 12.15
N GLU A 53 -16.63 10.23 12.03
CA GLU A 53 -17.38 9.64 10.90
C GLU A 53 -16.82 10.04 9.53
N ARG A 54 -16.38 11.30 9.39
CA ARG A 54 -15.77 11.79 8.14
C ARG A 54 -14.45 11.09 7.85
N GLN A 55 -13.63 10.85 8.88
CA GLN A 55 -12.38 10.12 8.74
C GLN A 55 -12.63 8.63 8.46
N GLU A 56 -13.67 8.04 9.05
CA GLU A 56 -14.06 6.65 8.78
C GLU A 56 -14.47 6.48 7.31
N ARG A 57 -15.32 7.37 6.79
CA ARG A 57 -15.66 7.39 5.36
C ARG A 57 -14.44 7.61 4.48
N ARG A 58 -13.51 8.48 4.89
CA ARG A 58 -12.24 8.69 4.17
C ARG A 58 -11.38 7.42 4.16
N LYS A 59 -11.31 6.70 5.28
CA LYS A 59 -10.58 5.44 5.42
C LYS A 59 -11.13 4.39 4.46
N GLN A 60 -12.44 4.21 4.44
CA GLN A 60 -13.12 3.29 3.52
C GLN A 60 -12.85 3.66 2.05
N ASN A 61 -12.97 4.94 1.70
CA ASN A 61 -12.66 5.41 0.34
C ASN A 61 -11.20 5.15 -0.06
N LEU A 62 -10.25 5.33 0.87
CA LEU A 62 -8.85 5.00 0.62
C LEU A 62 -8.64 3.51 0.38
N GLN A 63 -9.25 2.65 1.21
CA GLN A 63 -9.19 1.20 1.04
C GLN A 63 -9.77 0.75 -0.31
N THR A 64 -10.92 1.29 -0.72
CA THR A 64 -11.52 1.01 -2.04
C THR A 64 -10.60 1.44 -3.18
N ARG A 65 -9.98 2.62 -3.09
CA ARG A 65 -9.04 3.09 -4.11
C ARG A 65 -7.77 2.26 -4.16
N ILE A 66 -7.25 1.82 -3.02
CA ILE A 66 -6.08 0.93 -2.98
C ILE A 66 -6.40 -0.39 -3.67
N LYS A 67 -7.55 -1.02 -3.33
CA LYS A 67 -8.00 -2.25 -4.00
C LYS A 67 -8.08 -2.11 -5.52
N ALA A 68 -8.70 -1.03 -6.01
CA ALA A 68 -8.84 -0.80 -7.45
C ALA A 68 -7.48 -0.66 -8.16
N VAL A 69 -6.49 -0.01 -7.54
CA VAL A 69 -5.14 0.11 -8.12
C VAL A 69 -4.40 -1.22 -8.07
N LEU A 70 -4.56 -2.00 -6.99
CA LEU A 70 -3.96 -3.33 -6.88
C LEU A 70 -4.53 -4.28 -7.94
N GLU A 71 -5.85 -4.36 -8.08
CA GLU A 71 -6.53 -5.17 -9.10
C GLU A 71 -6.10 -4.78 -10.52
N GLY A 72 -6.05 -3.47 -10.79
CA GLY A 72 -5.54 -2.94 -12.06
C GLY A 72 -4.09 -3.35 -12.34
N ALA A 73 -3.25 -3.34 -11.31
CA ALA A 73 -1.85 -3.77 -11.38
C ALA A 73 -1.65 -5.30 -11.41
N GLY A 74 -2.72 -6.09 -11.27
CA GLY A 74 -2.65 -7.55 -11.18
C GLY A 74 -2.10 -8.06 -9.85
N LEU A 75 -2.20 -7.26 -8.79
CA LEU A 75 -1.77 -7.57 -7.42
C LEU A 75 -2.95 -8.02 -6.58
N VAL A 76 -2.71 -8.97 -5.68
CA VAL A 76 -3.74 -9.47 -4.76
C VAL A 76 -3.54 -8.80 -3.40
N LEU A 77 -4.60 -8.15 -2.89
CA LEU A 77 -4.61 -7.65 -1.52
C LEU A 77 -4.73 -8.84 -0.56
N ASN A 78 -3.80 -8.96 0.38
CA ASN A 78 -3.92 -9.91 1.49
C ASN A 78 -4.87 -9.33 2.56
N HIS A 79 -4.45 -8.25 3.22
CA HIS A 79 -5.27 -7.54 4.20
C HIS A 79 -4.83 -6.09 4.40
N PHE A 80 -5.72 -5.29 4.99
CA PHE A 80 -5.37 -4.00 5.57
C PHE A 80 -5.07 -4.16 7.05
N ASN A 81 -4.00 -3.55 7.51
CA ASN A 81 -3.68 -3.49 8.93
C ASN A 81 -4.13 -2.15 9.51
N ASN A 82 -4.63 -2.22 10.75
CA ASN A 82 -5.10 -1.06 11.50
C ASN A 82 -4.08 -0.62 12.56
N ASP A 83 -3.03 -1.40 12.82
CA ASP A 83 -1.98 -1.03 13.76
C ASP A 83 -1.08 0.05 13.15
N PRO A 84 -0.99 1.25 13.76
CA PRO A 84 -0.13 2.34 13.27
C PRO A 84 1.38 2.04 13.39
N ARG A 85 1.78 0.99 14.13
CA ARG A 85 3.18 0.56 14.25
C ARG A 85 3.63 -0.28 13.06
N GLY A 86 2.69 -0.88 12.31
CA GLY A 86 2.97 -1.69 11.14
C GLY A 86 2.76 -0.96 9.82
N TYR A 87 2.83 -1.71 8.72
CA TYR A 87 2.42 -1.23 7.39
C TYR A 87 0.90 -1.27 7.26
N ALA A 88 0.29 -0.32 6.54
CA ALA A 88 -1.15 -0.24 6.38
C ALA A 88 -1.71 -1.26 5.36
N VAL A 89 -0.91 -1.67 4.37
CA VAL A 89 -1.35 -2.55 3.27
C VAL A 89 -0.39 -3.73 3.14
N TYR A 90 -0.96 -4.94 3.05
CA TYR A 90 -0.25 -6.17 2.74
C TYR A 90 -0.79 -6.78 1.45
N ILE A 91 0.11 -7.23 0.57
CA ILE A 91 -0.22 -7.86 -0.71
C ILE A 91 0.43 -9.24 -0.77
N ASP A 92 -0.27 -10.19 -1.40
CA ASP A 92 0.27 -11.51 -1.69
C ASP A 92 1.07 -11.49 -2.98
N LEU A 93 2.17 -12.23 -2.98
CA LEU A 93 3.01 -12.46 -4.12
C LEU A 93 2.76 -13.89 -4.67
N PRO A 94 2.86 -14.12 -5.99
CA PRO A 94 2.60 -15.42 -6.62
C PRO A 94 3.48 -16.57 -6.11
N ASP A 95 4.63 -16.25 -5.51
CA ASP A 95 5.57 -17.21 -4.93
C ASP A 95 5.20 -17.63 -3.50
N GLY A 96 4.06 -17.15 -2.98
CA GLY A 96 3.57 -17.42 -1.63
C GLY A 96 4.18 -16.51 -0.56
N SER A 97 5.10 -15.61 -0.93
CA SER A 97 5.57 -14.55 -0.04
C SER A 97 4.59 -13.38 0.00
N TYR A 98 4.77 -12.46 0.95
CA TYR A 98 3.95 -11.25 1.02
C TYR A 98 4.83 -10.00 1.01
N ASN A 99 4.21 -8.89 0.63
CA ASN A 99 4.85 -7.58 0.58
C ASN A 99 3.97 -6.54 1.29
N SER A 100 4.58 -5.55 1.95
CA SER A 100 3.90 -4.58 2.81
C SER A 100 4.32 -3.13 2.53
N PHE A 101 3.39 -2.19 2.60
CA PHE A 101 3.65 -0.75 2.40
C PHE A 101 2.69 0.17 3.15
N GLY A 102 3.11 1.44 3.33
CA GLY A 102 2.35 2.47 4.05
C GLY A 102 2.47 2.38 5.58
N GLY A 103 3.69 2.37 6.10
CA GLY A 103 3.98 2.38 7.55
C GLY A 103 5.14 3.31 7.88
N ARG A 104 5.42 3.51 9.17
CA ARG A 104 6.49 4.40 9.65
C ARG A 104 7.90 3.85 9.37
N GLU A 105 8.03 2.52 9.25
CA GLU A 105 9.29 1.87 8.91
C GLU A 105 9.62 2.00 7.42
N CYS A 106 10.81 2.54 7.13
CA CYS A 106 11.39 2.57 5.80
C CYS A 106 11.92 1.16 5.47
N GLY A 107 11.07 0.31 4.91
CA GLY A 107 11.45 -1.07 4.59
C GLY A 107 10.32 -1.85 3.95
N TYR A 108 10.66 -3.05 3.47
CA TYR A 108 9.72 -4.12 3.12
C TYR A 108 9.83 -5.18 4.21
N GLY A 109 8.70 -5.63 4.75
CA GLY A 109 8.64 -6.93 5.40
C GLY A 109 8.34 -7.97 4.32
N ILE A 110 9.36 -8.49 3.63
CA ILE A 110 9.20 -9.74 2.90
C ILE A 110 9.23 -10.85 3.96
N GLY A 111 8.05 -11.31 4.37
CA GLY A 111 7.95 -12.54 5.15
C GLY A 111 7.74 -13.72 4.22
N ARG A 112 8.35 -14.85 4.60
CA ARG A 112 8.06 -16.18 4.07
C ARG A 112 7.04 -16.87 4.96
#